data_AF-A0A4U6XCP4-F1
#
_entry.id   AF-A0A4U6XCP4-F1
#
_cell.length_a   1.000
_cell.length_b   1.000
_cell.length_c   1.000
_cell.angle_alpha   90.00
_cell.angle_beta   90.00
_cell.angle_gamma   90.00
#
_symmetry.space_group_name_H-M   'P 1'
#
loop_
_entity.id
_entity.type
_entity.pdbx_description
1 polymer ?
#
loop_
_entity_poly.entity_id
_entity_poly.type
_entity_poly.pdbx_seq_one_letter_code
_entity_poly.pdbx_strand_id
1 'polypeptide(L)'
;MARPRIFGIIFTLLISTFILFASAESTLANIWSRFGRQSPVDSDVPKKPWLRSVRSLENLDCTVKPTKHPYYKVTHQNTENKFDFVMEAKAIDATKELTIKGVQEGDPPPPFETREAFLALWQYAAKTGFENLLSFTYLGVNDPDTIEAIREVEQSLNPGCTDEGMCTVTLEDPKHFNILLNRTLPADDVKMIPYDFEGFERHYLASFDWGNTSHITNKNFWFRINLELAD
;
A
#
# COMPACT_ATOMS: atom_id res chain seq x y z
N MET A 1 47.95 18.02 -65.47
CA MET A 1 47.37 16.66 -65.50
C MET A 1 46.36 16.58 -64.36
N ALA A 2 45.07 16.78 -64.64
CA ALA A 2 44.06 15.75 -64.92
C ALA A 2 43.32 15.30 -63.62
N ARG A 3 42.03 15.68 -63.53
CA ARG A 3 41.01 15.15 -62.57
C ARG A 3 40.56 13.75 -63.02
N PRO A 4 40.04 12.93 -62.09
CA PRO A 4 38.59 12.83 -61.82
C PRO A 4 38.29 12.89 -60.30
N ARG A 5 37.22 13.49 -59.75
CA ARG A 5 35.74 13.35 -59.87
C ARG A 5 35.17 11.97 -59.52
N ILE A 6 34.81 11.78 -58.24
CA ILE A 6 33.69 10.94 -57.72
C ILE A 6 33.26 11.63 -56.38
N PHE A 7 32.22 12.47 -56.33
CA PHE A 7 30.78 12.20 -56.08
C PHE A 7 30.44 11.44 -54.78
N GLY A 8 29.55 12.02 -53.96
CA GLY A 8 28.86 11.39 -52.82
C GLY A 8 29.05 12.16 -51.51
N ILE A 9 28.48 13.35 -51.33
CA ILE A 9 27.12 13.58 -50.79
C ILE A 9 26.84 12.79 -49.50
N ILE A 10 27.01 13.54 -48.40
CA ILE A 10 26.36 13.48 -47.09
C ILE A 10 25.10 12.61 -47.06
N PHE A 11 25.10 11.57 -46.21
CA PHE A 11 23.87 11.01 -45.66
C PHE A 11 23.98 10.90 -44.15
N THR A 12 23.31 11.83 -43.50
CA THR A 12 23.04 11.92 -42.08
C THR A 12 22.37 10.64 -41.58
N LEU A 13 22.89 10.09 -40.48
CA LEU A 13 22.20 9.07 -39.68
C LEU A 13 20.92 9.68 -39.09
N LEU A 14 19.80 9.40 -39.74
CA LEU A 14 18.44 9.59 -39.23
C LEU A 14 17.76 8.23 -39.34
N ILE A 15 17.95 7.38 -38.32
CA ILE A 15 17.01 6.30 -38.06
C ILE A 15 16.10 6.80 -36.95
N SER A 16 14.96 7.25 -37.43
CA SER A 16 13.74 7.60 -36.70
C SER A 16 13.33 6.49 -35.73
N THR A 17 13.59 6.69 -34.44
CA THR A 17 12.85 6.04 -33.35
C THR A 17 11.73 6.98 -32.92
N PHE A 18 10.59 6.92 -33.62
CA PHE A 18 9.39 7.64 -33.21
C PHE A 18 8.15 6.75 -33.35
N ILE A 19 7.60 6.39 -32.17
CA ILE A 19 6.18 6.17 -31.80
C ILE A 19 5.55 4.87 -32.36
N LEU A 20 5.09 3.93 -31.53
CA LEU A 20 3.92 4.07 -30.65
C LEU A 20 4.09 3.33 -29.30
N PHE A 21 4.34 4.10 -28.24
CA PHE A 21 3.78 3.84 -26.93
C PHE A 21 2.27 3.94 -27.07
N ALA A 22 1.56 2.82 -27.05
CA ALA A 22 0.10 2.81 -27.04
C ALA A 22 -0.40 1.51 -26.41
N SER A 23 -0.23 1.35 -25.09
CA SER A 23 -1.07 0.44 -24.27
C SER A 23 -0.78 0.49 -22.76
N ALA A 24 -0.32 1.62 -22.20
CA ALA A 24 -0.26 1.81 -20.74
C ALA A 24 -1.22 2.90 -20.26
N GLU A 25 -1.57 3.87 -21.11
CA GLU A 25 -2.49 4.95 -20.78
C GLU A 25 -3.94 4.46 -20.64
N SER A 26 -4.34 3.39 -21.33
CA SER A 26 -5.72 2.86 -21.24
C SER A 26 -6.00 2.11 -19.94
N THR A 27 -4.98 1.53 -19.30
CA THR A 27 -5.13 0.90 -17.98
C THR A 27 -5.14 1.97 -16.88
N LEU A 28 -4.32 3.01 -17.02
CA LEU A 28 -4.29 4.15 -16.10
C LEU A 28 -5.60 4.95 -16.15
N ALA A 29 -6.14 5.26 -17.33
CA ALA A 29 -7.40 6.01 -17.45
C ALA A 29 -8.59 5.34 -16.74
N ASN A 30 -8.64 4.00 -16.71
CA ASN A 30 -9.67 3.26 -15.96
C ASN A 30 -9.48 3.36 -14.44
N ILE A 31 -8.24 3.44 -13.95
CA ILE A 31 -7.92 3.69 -12.54
C ILE A 31 -8.29 5.13 -12.18
N TRP A 32 -7.91 6.12 -13.00
CA TRP A 32 -8.25 7.53 -12.80
C TRP A 32 -9.77 7.80 -12.81
N SER A 33 -10.57 7.05 -13.58
CA SER A 33 -12.05 7.15 -13.54
C SER A 33 -12.67 6.69 -12.22
N ARG A 34 -11.95 5.89 -11.42
CA ARG A 34 -12.37 5.48 -10.06
C ARG A 34 -11.91 6.44 -8.95
N PHE A 35 -10.85 7.22 -9.20
CA PHE A 35 -10.26 8.13 -8.19
C PHE A 35 -10.61 9.61 -8.43
N GLY A 36 -11.20 9.97 -9.57
CA GLY A 36 -11.55 11.35 -9.90
C GLY A 36 -12.85 11.83 -9.24
N ARG A 37 -12.73 12.66 -8.20
CA ARG A 37 -13.70 13.65 -7.67
C ARG A 37 -15.18 13.30 -7.87
N GLN A 38 -15.81 12.73 -6.85
CA GLN A 38 -17.25 12.89 -6.67
C GLN A 38 -17.51 14.31 -6.13
N SER A 39 -18.31 15.08 -6.89
CA SER A 39 -18.84 16.38 -6.47
C SER A 39 -20.11 16.15 -5.65
N PRO A 40 -20.42 16.98 -4.64
CA PRO A 40 -21.34 16.62 -3.58
C PRO A 40 -22.77 17.00 -3.96
N VAL A 41 -23.57 16.04 -4.44
CA VAL A 41 -25.04 16.17 -4.44
C VAL A 41 -25.66 14.79 -4.25
N ASP A 42 -26.44 14.69 -3.17
CA ASP A 42 -27.45 13.69 -2.80
C ASP A 42 -27.04 12.21 -2.68
N SER A 43 -27.04 11.79 -1.40
CA SER A 43 -27.51 10.51 -0.87
C SER A 43 -28.10 9.53 -1.88
N ASP A 44 -27.23 8.72 -2.46
CA ASP A 44 -27.45 7.31 -2.79
C ASP A 44 -26.10 6.74 -3.27
N VAL A 45 -25.17 6.52 -2.33
CA VAL A 45 -24.03 5.64 -2.60
C VAL A 45 -24.63 4.28 -2.96
N PRO A 46 -24.43 3.76 -4.19
CA PRO A 46 -24.93 2.45 -4.53
C PRO A 46 -24.29 1.49 -3.54
N LYS A 47 -25.08 0.85 -2.66
CA LYS A 47 -24.58 -0.26 -1.84
C LYS A 47 -23.99 -1.27 -2.79
N LYS A 48 -22.65 -1.32 -2.87
CA LYS A 48 -21.91 -2.25 -3.71
C LYS A 48 -22.32 -3.66 -3.24
N PRO A 49 -23.11 -4.44 -4.00
CA PRO A 49 -23.72 -5.70 -3.51
C PRO A 49 -22.71 -6.82 -3.21
N TRP A 50 -21.42 -6.56 -3.36
CA TRP A 50 -20.30 -7.50 -3.22
C TRP A 50 -19.38 -7.20 -2.04
N LEU A 51 -19.62 -6.12 -1.28
CA LEU A 51 -18.87 -5.89 -0.05
C LEU A 51 -19.26 -6.94 0.98
N ARG A 52 -18.26 -7.57 1.60
CA ARG A 52 -18.48 -8.51 2.71
C ARG A 52 -18.23 -7.81 4.04
N SER A 53 -18.99 -8.17 5.04
CA SER A 53 -18.70 -7.75 6.42
C SER A 53 -17.36 -8.37 6.86
N VAL A 54 -16.59 -7.62 7.66
CA VAL A 54 -15.38 -8.15 8.29
C VAL A 54 -15.78 -9.17 9.36
N ARG A 55 -15.26 -10.40 9.24
CA ARG A 55 -15.45 -11.42 10.27
C ARG A 55 -14.65 -11.08 11.53
N SER A 56 -15.23 -11.35 12.70
CA SER A 56 -14.50 -11.24 13.97
C SER A 56 -13.31 -12.20 14.00
N LEU A 57 -12.32 -11.93 14.85
CA LEU A 57 -11.17 -12.83 15.04
C LEU A 57 -11.63 -14.26 15.41
N GLU A 58 -12.68 -14.40 16.21
CA GLU A 58 -13.27 -15.71 16.55
C GLU A 58 -13.83 -16.43 15.31
N ASN A 59 -14.55 -15.72 14.43
CA ASN A 59 -15.10 -16.28 13.20
C ASN A 59 -14.03 -16.55 12.12
N LEU A 60 -12.81 -16.06 12.31
CA LEU A 60 -11.63 -16.40 11.53
C LEU A 60 -10.85 -17.57 12.15
N ASP A 61 -11.39 -18.22 13.18
CA ASP A 61 -10.72 -19.25 13.98
C ASP A 61 -9.35 -18.77 14.54
N CYS A 62 -9.22 -17.46 14.74
CA CYS A 62 -8.03 -16.84 15.29
C CYS A 62 -8.11 -16.75 16.83
N THR A 63 -6.99 -17.04 17.48
CA THR A 63 -6.78 -16.72 18.89
C THR A 63 -6.06 -15.37 19.02
N VAL A 64 -6.48 -14.55 19.98
CA VAL A 64 -5.85 -13.28 20.31
C VAL A 64 -5.31 -13.27 21.74
N LYS A 65 -4.06 -12.83 21.93
CA LYS A 65 -3.43 -12.70 23.25
C LYS A 65 -2.64 -11.40 23.35
N PRO A 66 -2.71 -10.66 24.48
CA PRO A 66 -1.82 -9.52 24.69
C PRO A 66 -0.37 -10.01 24.82
N THR A 67 0.58 -9.33 24.16
CA THR A 67 2.02 -9.63 24.29
C THR A 67 2.71 -8.63 25.20
N LYS A 68 2.69 -7.36 24.81
CA LYS A 68 3.20 -6.22 25.56
C LYS A 68 2.28 -5.07 25.28
N HIS A 69 1.59 -4.55 26.30
CA HIS A 69 0.67 -3.43 26.12
C HIS A 69 1.33 -2.29 25.31
N PRO A 70 0.70 -1.79 24.23
CA PRO A 70 -0.66 -2.08 23.74
C PRO A 70 -0.76 -3.12 22.59
N TYR A 71 0.24 -3.99 22.39
CA TYR A 71 0.27 -5.01 21.33
C TYR A 71 -0.51 -6.29 21.67
N TYR A 72 -1.12 -6.83 20.62
CA TYR A 72 -1.79 -8.12 20.57
C TYR A 72 -1.08 -9.03 19.57
N LYS A 73 -0.98 -10.31 19.91
CA LYS A 73 -0.63 -11.39 19.00
C LYS A 73 -1.89 -12.12 18.58
N VAL A 74 -2.13 -12.15 17.28
CA VAL A 74 -3.21 -12.89 16.62
C VAL A 74 -2.60 -14.12 15.95
N THR A 75 -3.19 -15.29 16.16
CA THR A 75 -2.70 -16.55 15.60
C THR A 75 -3.84 -17.41 15.09
N HIS A 76 -3.68 -18.03 13.92
CA HIS A 76 -4.52 -19.13 13.45
C HIS A 76 -3.68 -20.42 13.43
N GLN A 77 -4.34 -21.57 13.62
CA GLN A 77 -3.74 -22.88 13.48
C GLN A 77 -4.52 -23.69 12.46
N ASN A 78 -3.81 -24.34 11.54
CA ASN A 78 -4.43 -25.22 10.56
C ASN A 78 -4.96 -26.52 11.19
N THR A 79 -5.56 -27.40 10.37
CA THR A 79 -6.13 -28.69 10.80
C THR A 79 -5.09 -29.66 11.41
N GLU A 80 -3.80 -29.41 11.22
CA GLU A 80 -2.69 -30.17 11.83
C GLU A 80 -2.17 -29.53 13.13
N ASN A 81 -2.84 -28.50 13.65
CA ASN A 81 -2.43 -27.68 14.79
C ASN A 81 -1.11 -26.91 14.58
N LYS A 82 -0.70 -26.65 13.34
CA LYS A 82 0.46 -25.81 13.02
C LYS A 82 0.02 -24.37 12.79
N PHE A 83 0.82 -23.41 13.25
CA PHE A 83 0.58 -22.00 12.95
C PHE A 83 0.78 -21.74 11.45
N ASP A 84 -0.27 -21.33 10.78
CA ASP A 84 -0.31 -20.88 9.39
C ASP A 84 -0.60 -19.37 9.28
N PHE A 85 -0.92 -18.71 10.39
CA PHE A 85 -0.95 -17.25 10.47
C PHE A 85 -0.50 -16.78 11.85
N VAL A 86 0.41 -15.80 11.87
CA VAL A 86 0.83 -15.09 13.07
C VAL A 86 0.97 -13.61 12.74
N MET A 87 0.25 -12.76 13.45
CA MET A 87 0.41 -11.30 13.40
C MET A 87 0.67 -10.75 14.80
N GLU A 88 1.56 -9.78 14.92
CA GLU A 88 1.67 -8.94 16.12
C GLU A 88 1.39 -7.49 15.73
N ALA A 89 0.36 -6.89 16.33
CA ALA A 89 -0.09 -5.54 15.98
C ALA A 89 -0.79 -4.84 17.16
N LYS A 90 -0.96 -3.53 17.06
CA LYS A 90 -1.74 -2.71 18.01
C LYS A 90 -2.68 -1.78 17.24
N ALA A 91 -3.87 -1.55 17.78
CA ALA A 91 -4.81 -0.54 17.29
C ALA A 91 -4.85 0.62 18.30
N ILE A 92 -4.74 1.86 17.83
CA ILE A 92 -4.81 3.06 18.67
C ILE A 92 -5.85 4.02 18.11
N ASP A 93 -7.02 4.08 18.74
CA ASP A 93 -8.12 5.00 18.37
C ASP A 93 -7.64 6.46 18.30
N ALA A 94 -6.87 6.90 19.30
CA ALA A 94 -6.46 8.31 19.44
C ALA A 94 -5.62 8.82 18.25
N THR A 95 -4.86 7.94 17.62
CA THR A 95 -4.03 8.26 16.44
C THR A 95 -4.61 7.67 15.17
N LYS A 96 -5.79 7.02 15.23
CA LYS A 96 -6.45 6.42 14.07
C LYS A 96 -5.55 5.44 13.30
N GLU A 97 -4.70 4.71 14.03
CA GLU A 97 -3.59 3.93 13.47
C GLU A 97 -3.67 2.46 13.91
N LEU A 98 -3.51 1.56 12.93
CA LEU A 98 -3.15 0.16 13.16
C LEU A 98 -1.66 -0.02 12.89
N THR A 99 -0.87 -0.28 13.95
CA THR A 99 0.57 -0.54 13.81
C THR A 99 0.83 -2.05 13.76
N ILE A 100 1.34 -2.54 12.64
CA ILE A 100 1.74 -3.92 12.39
C ILE A 100 3.23 -4.08 12.66
N LYS A 101 3.58 -4.92 13.62
CA LYS A 101 4.98 -5.24 13.95
C LYS A 101 5.54 -6.40 13.12
N GLY A 102 4.66 -7.29 12.67
CA GLY A 102 5.03 -8.38 11.78
C GLY A 102 3.84 -9.28 11.49
N VAL A 103 3.88 -9.90 10.31
CA VAL A 103 2.93 -10.89 9.83
C VAL A 103 3.73 -12.07 9.29
N GLN A 104 3.29 -13.28 9.57
CA GLN A 104 3.83 -14.51 9.03
C GLN A 104 2.66 -15.37 8.56
N GLU A 105 2.69 -15.75 7.29
CA GLU A 105 1.78 -16.73 6.71
C GLU A 105 2.54 -18.05 6.51
N GLY A 106 1.85 -19.16 6.77
CA GLY A 106 2.34 -20.50 6.52
C GLY A 106 2.10 -20.96 5.09
N ASP A 107 2.58 -22.16 4.79
CA ASP A 107 2.25 -22.91 3.59
C ASP A 107 1.60 -24.24 4.01
N PRO A 108 0.29 -24.46 3.74
CA PRO A 108 -0.62 -23.58 3.00
C PRO A 108 -0.99 -22.29 3.78
N PRO A 109 -1.43 -21.23 3.08
CA PRO A 109 -1.90 -20.00 3.71
C PRO A 109 -3.20 -20.22 4.52
N PRO A 110 -3.54 -19.31 5.44
CA PRO A 110 -4.79 -19.39 6.20
C PRO A 110 -6.02 -19.26 5.28
N PRO A 111 -7.21 -19.70 5.73
CA PRO A 111 -8.45 -19.66 4.94
C PRO A 111 -9.08 -18.25 4.86
N PHE A 112 -8.29 -17.20 5.06
CA PHE A 112 -8.69 -15.80 5.03
C PHE A 112 -7.55 -14.92 4.52
N GLU A 113 -7.88 -13.71 4.09
CA GLU A 113 -6.87 -12.75 3.64
C GLU A 113 -6.27 -11.99 4.83
N THR A 114 -4.97 -11.73 4.80
CA THR A 114 -4.27 -10.99 5.86
C THR A 114 -4.90 -9.63 6.19
N ARG A 115 -5.37 -8.91 5.17
CA ARG A 115 -6.13 -7.66 5.35
C ARG A 115 -7.42 -7.84 6.16
N GLU A 116 -8.11 -8.96 6.06
CA GLU A 116 -9.30 -9.23 6.88
C GLU A 116 -8.91 -9.34 8.36
N ALA A 117 -7.80 -10.02 8.66
CA ALA A 117 -7.28 -10.13 10.02
C ALA A 117 -6.86 -8.78 10.61
N PHE A 118 -6.35 -7.86 9.78
CA PHE A 118 -6.04 -6.48 10.21
C PHE A 118 -7.29 -5.75 10.68
N LEU A 119 -8.35 -5.81 9.87
CA LEU A 119 -9.62 -5.17 10.19
C LEU A 119 -10.32 -5.84 11.37
N ALA A 120 -10.26 -7.17 11.46
CA ALA A 120 -10.79 -7.90 12.60
C ALA A 120 -10.08 -7.54 13.91
N LEU A 121 -8.77 -7.30 13.87
CA LEU A 121 -8.04 -6.78 15.03
C LEU A 121 -8.45 -5.35 15.38
N TRP A 122 -8.68 -4.48 14.39
CA TRP A 122 -9.24 -3.15 14.63
C TRP A 122 -10.59 -3.27 15.36
N GLN A 123 -11.54 -4.05 14.86
CA GLN A 123 -12.84 -4.28 15.52
C GLN A 123 -12.70 -4.80 16.95
N TYR A 124 -11.70 -5.64 17.21
CA TYR A 124 -11.47 -6.22 18.52
C TYR A 124 -10.89 -5.23 19.52
N ALA A 125 -9.95 -4.38 19.11
CA ALA A 125 -9.15 -3.55 20.01
C ALA A 125 -9.54 -2.06 20.04
N ALA A 126 -10.09 -1.53 18.94
CA ALA A 126 -10.55 -0.16 18.82
C ALA A 126 -11.95 0.00 19.44
N LYS A 127 -12.23 1.18 19.99
CA LYS A 127 -13.58 1.57 20.47
C LYS A 127 -14.38 2.29 19.39
N THR A 128 -13.73 2.64 18.29
CA THR A 128 -14.32 3.39 17.18
C THR A 128 -14.56 2.50 15.96
N GLY A 129 -15.45 2.94 15.06
CA GLY A 129 -15.74 2.23 13.83
C GLY A 129 -14.59 2.29 12.82
N PHE A 130 -14.79 1.64 11.67
CA PHE A 130 -13.79 1.56 10.61
C PHE A 130 -13.47 2.90 9.97
N GLU A 131 -14.41 3.86 9.97
CA GLU A 131 -14.21 5.24 9.54
C GLU A 131 -13.13 6.01 10.32
N ASN A 132 -12.64 5.44 11.43
CA ASN A 132 -11.56 5.98 12.23
C ASN A 132 -10.23 5.24 12.06
N LEU A 133 -10.13 4.26 11.16
CA LEU A 133 -8.85 3.67 10.78
C LEU A 133 -8.28 4.43 9.58
N LEU A 134 -7.37 5.38 9.85
CA LEU A 134 -6.80 6.25 8.82
C LEU A 134 -5.34 5.95 8.50
N SER A 135 -4.69 5.02 9.18
CA SER A 135 -3.36 4.58 8.76
C SER A 135 -3.02 3.15 9.18
N PHE A 136 -2.23 2.50 8.33
CA PHE A 136 -1.58 1.23 8.59
C PHE A 136 -0.07 1.48 8.65
N THR A 137 0.54 1.24 9.82
CA THR A 137 1.98 1.47 10.01
C THR A 137 2.69 0.13 10.20
N TYR A 138 3.56 -0.22 9.27
CA TYR A 138 4.37 -1.43 9.29
C TYR A 138 5.73 -1.13 9.89
N LEU A 139 6.15 -1.90 10.89
CA LEU A 139 7.46 -1.80 11.52
C LEU A 139 8.37 -2.92 11.04
N GLY A 140 9.67 -2.66 11.04
CA GLY A 140 10.68 -3.65 10.69
C GLY A 140 10.57 -4.15 9.26
N VAL A 141 10.09 -3.31 8.33
CA VAL A 141 9.92 -3.69 6.92
C VAL A 141 11.27 -4.10 6.35
N ASN A 142 11.35 -5.35 5.91
CA ASN A 142 12.58 -6.00 5.45
C ASN A 142 12.41 -6.66 4.06
N ASP A 143 11.24 -6.50 3.45
CA ASP A 143 10.94 -7.00 2.11
C ASP A 143 11.81 -6.26 1.06
N PRO A 144 12.61 -6.98 0.26
CA PRO A 144 13.53 -6.35 -0.70
C PRO A 144 12.83 -5.48 -1.75
N ASP A 145 11.65 -5.87 -2.22
CA ASP A 145 10.91 -5.13 -3.24
C ASP A 145 10.38 -3.80 -2.68
N THR A 146 9.87 -3.84 -1.44
CA THR A 146 9.44 -2.66 -0.70
C THR A 146 10.61 -1.71 -0.44
N ILE A 147 11.76 -2.23 0.02
CA ILE A 147 12.97 -1.43 0.27
C ILE A 147 13.47 -0.78 -1.03
N GLU A 148 13.49 -1.53 -2.14
CA GLU A 148 13.95 -1.00 -3.42
C GLU A 148 13.00 0.04 -3.99
N ALA A 149 11.69 -0.16 -3.87
CA ALA A 149 10.68 0.83 -4.29
C ALA A 149 10.86 2.15 -3.53
N ILE A 150 11.07 2.08 -2.22
CA ILE A 150 11.32 3.24 -1.37
C ILE A 150 12.63 3.93 -1.78
N ARG A 151 13.72 3.17 -1.98
CA ARG A 151 15.01 3.72 -2.41
C ARG A 151 14.93 4.44 -3.75
N GLU A 152 14.22 3.86 -4.72
CA GLU A 152 13.99 4.48 -6.04
C GLU A 152 13.25 5.81 -5.91
N VAL A 153 12.20 5.83 -5.08
CA VAL A 153 11.46 7.05 -4.77
C VAL A 153 12.37 8.07 -4.07
N GLU A 154 13.05 7.72 -3.00
CA GLU A 154 13.95 8.62 -2.27
C GLU A 154 15.03 9.25 -3.17
N GLN A 155 15.63 8.48 -4.08
CA GLN A 155 16.65 8.97 -5.02
C GLN A 155 16.09 9.96 -6.04
N SER A 156 14.80 9.87 -6.36
CA SER A 156 14.13 10.76 -7.30
C SER A 156 13.46 11.96 -6.63
N LEU A 157 13.18 11.86 -5.32
CA LEU A 157 12.44 12.85 -4.53
C LEU A 157 13.31 13.97 -3.94
N ASN A 158 14.26 14.51 -4.71
CA ASN A 158 15.18 15.62 -4.34
C ASN A 158 14.67 16.53 -3.19
N PRO A 159 15.47 16.77 -2.13
CA PRO A 159 15.14 16.39 -0.74
C PRO A 159 13.74 16.84 -0.28
N GLY A 160 12.72 16.02 -0.55
CA GLY A 160 11.36 16.18 -0.02
C GLY A 160 11.12 15.48 1.31
N CYS A 161 12.15 14.87 1.90
CA CYS A 161 12.09 14.36 3.26
C CYS A 161 12.33 15.51 4.24
N THR A 162 11.55 15.56 5.33
CA THR A 162 11.69 16.57 6.36
C THR A 162 13.07 16.50 7.03
N ASP A 163 13.50 17.58 7.68
CA ASP A 163 14.74 17.61 8.48
C ASP A 163 14.76 16.56 9.62
N GLU A 164 13.57 16.12 10.04
CA GLU A 164 13.36 15.06 11.03
C GLU A 164 13.48 13.65 10.43
N GLY A 165 13.75 13.55 9.12
CA GLY A 165 13.96 12.31 8.41
C GLY A 165 12.67 11.57 8.10
N MET A 166 11.54 12.25 7.94
CA MET A 166 10.30 11.64 7.43
C MET A 166 10.14 11.98 5.95
N CYS A 167 9.96 10.97 5.11
CA CYS A 167 9.66 11.13 3.70
C CYS A 167 8.18 10.84 3.47
N THR A 168 7.53 11.63 2.61
CA THR A 168 6.12 11.47 2.27
C THR A 168 5.94 11.54 0.75
N VAL A 169 5.11 10.65 0.22
CA VAL A 169 4.60 10.71 -1.15
C VAL A 169 3.09 10.69 -1.12
N THR A 170 2.48 11.73 -1.68
CA THR A 170 1.02 11.87 -1.79
C THR A 170 0.53 11.42 -3.16
N LEU A 171 -0.78 11.22 -3.29
CA LEU A 171 -1.43 10.92 -4.57
C LEU A 171 -1.20 12.01 -5.64
N GLU A 172 -0.86 13.24 -5.24
CA GLU A 172 -0.54 14.35 -6.14
C GLU A 172 0.79 14.16 -6.89
N ASP A 173 1.63 13.23 -6.43
CA ASP A 173 2.82 12.76 -7.13
C ASP A 173 2.60 11.35 -7.70
N PRO A 174 1.83 11.22 -8.80
CA PRO A 174 1.34 9.92 -9.26
C PRO A 174 2.47 8.98 -9.70
N LYS A 175 3.63 9.51 -10.11
CA LYS A 175 4.75 8.66 -10.54
C LYS A 175 5.31 7.91 -9.34
N HIS A 176 5.71 8.62 -8.29
CA HIS A 176 6.30 8.01 -7.10
C HIS A 176 5.26 7.26 -6.28
N PHE A 177 4.03 7.77 -6.21
CA PHE A 177 2.92 7.10 -5.54
C PHE A 177 2.65 5.73 -6.16
N ASN A 178 2.61 5.63 -7.48
CA ASN A 178 2.39 4.36 -8.16
C ASN A 178 3.56 3.38 -8.03
N ILE A 179 4.79 3.85 -7.83
CA ILE A 179 5.92 2.96 -7.52
C ILE A 179 5.66 2.26 -6.18
N LEU A 180 5.31 3.02 -5.15
CA LEU A 180 5.03 2.47 -3.81
C LEU A 180 3.77 1.59 -3.81
N LEU A 181 2.70 2.05 -4.46
CA LEU A 181 1.42 1.32 -4.54
C LEU A 181 1.55 -0.08 -5.16
N ASN A 182 2.43 -0.23 -6.16
CA ASN A 182 2.48 -1.46 -6.96
C ASN A 182 3.60 -2.43 -6.56
N ARG A 183 4.55 -1.98 -5.73
CA ARG A 183 5.75 -2.76 -5.41
C ARG A 183 6.00 -2.95 -3.92
N THR A 184 5.14 -2.39 -3.08
CA THR A 184 5.24 -2.58 -1.63
C THR A 184 4.20 -3.59 -1.18
N LEU A 185 4.65 -4.69 -0.57
CA LEU A 185 3.75 -5.70 0.02
C LEU A 185 2.74 -5.06 1.00
N PRO A 186 3.15 -4.10 1.87
CA PRO A 186 2.19 -3.32 2.66
C PRO A 186 1.06 -2.67 1.84
N ALA A 187 1.36 -2.06 0.68
CA ALA A 187 0.32 -1.44 -0.15
C ALA A 187 -0.60 -2.48 -0.78
N ASP A 188 -0.08 -3.65 -1.15
CA ASP A 188 -0.88 -4.76 -1.67
C ASP A 188 -1.90 -5.27 -0.66
N ASP A 189 -1.52 -5.35 0.63
CA ASP A 189 -2.44 -5.73 1.70
C ASP A 189 -3.60 -4.72 1.82
N VAL A 190 -3.31 -3.41 1.77
CA VAL A 190 -4.29 -2.37 2.10
C VAL A 190 -5.11 -1.91 0.89
N LYS A 191 -4.56 -1.90 -0.33
CA LYS A 191 -5.22 -1.29 -1.51
C LYS A 191 -6.58 -1.89 -1.88
N MET A 192 -6.83 -3.14 -1.51
CA MET A 192 -8.10 -3.83 -1.79
C MET A 192 -9.14 -3.66 -0.68
N ILE A 193 -8.74 -3.23 0.53
CA ILE A 193 -9.64 -3.06 1.67
C ILE A 193 -10.89 -2.22 1.32
N PRO A 194 -10.78 -1.05 0.66
CA PRO A 194 -11.95 -0.23 0.31
C PRO A 194 -12.93 -0.88 -0.67
N TYR A 195 -12.50 -1.92 -1.38
CA TYR A 195 -13.29 -2.60 -2.40
C TYR A 195 -13.93 -3.88 -1.90
N ASP A 196 -13.41 -4.46 -0.82
CA ASP A 196 -13.80 -5.78 -0.34
C ASP A 196 -14.69 -5.72 0.91
N PHE A 197 -14.52 -4.71 1.76
CA PHE A 197 -15.13 -4.70 3.09
C PHE A 197 -16.12 -3.56 3.34
N GLU A 198 -17.24 -3.91 3.97
CA GLU A 198 -18.22 -2.94 4.46
C GLU A 198 -17.57 -2.00 5.50
N GLY A 199 -17.92 -0.71 5.44
CA GLY A 199 -17.37 0.34 6.31
C GLY A 199 -16.07 0.98 5.81
N PHE A 200 -15.47 0.45 4.74
CA PHE A 200 -14.27 1.03 4.11
C PHE A 200 -14.54 1.71 2.76
N GLU A 201 -15.79 1.81 2.33
CA GLU A 201 -16.16 2.23 0.98
C GLU A 201 -15.73 3.65 0.63
N ARG A 202 -15.60 4.49 1.67
CA ARG A 202 -15.18 5.88 1.56
C ARG A 202 -13.68 6.06 1.71
N HIS A 203 -12.94 5.04 2.14
CA HIS A 203 -11.51 5.18 2.32
C HIS A 203 -10.79 5.10 0.96
N TYR A 204 -9.76 5.90 0.80
CA TYR A 204 -8.81 5.77 -0.31
C TYR A 204 -7.38 5.98 0.20
N LEU A 205 -6.42 5.41 -0.51
CA LEU A 205 -5.00 5.61 -0.25
C LEU A 205 -4.61 7.05 -0.60
N ALA A 206 -4.17 7.82 0.39
CA ALA A 206 -3.88 9.24 0.26
C ALA A 206 -2.38 9.52 0.15
N SER A 207 -1.57 8.84 0.97
CA SER A 207 -0.12 8.98 0.97
C SER A 207 0.60 7.76 1.55
N PHE A 208 1.90 7.73 1.31
CA PHE A 208 2.84 6.82 1.95
C PHE A 208 3.88 7.65 2.71
N ASP A 209 4.16 7.27 3.94
CA ASP A 209 5.24 7.87 4.74
C ASP A 209 6.26 6.80 5.16
N TRP A 210 7.51 7.18 5.31
CA TRP A 210 8.54 6.32 5.89
C TRP A 210 9.65 7.13 6.54
N GLY A 211 10.39 6.48 7.44
CA GLY A 211 11.61 7.04 7.99
C GLY A 211 12.75 6.94 6.98
N ASN A 212 13.52 8.01 6.81
CA ASN A 212 14.64 8.11 5.89
C ASN A 212 15.63 6.95 6.10
N THR A 213 15.81 6.15 5.05
CA THR A 213 16.60 4.92 5.07
C THR A 213 18.10 5.16 5.34
N SER A 214 18.62 6.37 5.07
CA SER A 214 20.04 6.70 5.20
C SER A 214 20.58 6.70 6.64
N HIS A 215 19.71 6.72 7.65
CA HIS A 215 20.08 6.72 9.07
C HIS A 215 19.56 5.52 9.86
N ILE A 216 18.93 4.55 9.19
CA ILE A 216 18.21 3.47 9.86
C ILE A 216 19.06 2.20 9.92
N THR A 217 19.33 1.71 11.13
CA THR A 217 19.68 0.30 11.30
C THR A 217 18.45 -0.52 10.95
N ASN A 218 18.58 -1.58 10.12
CA ASN A 218 17.47 -2.42 9.58
C ASN A 218 16.36 -2.82 10.58
N LYS A 219 16.58 -2.69 11.90
CA LYS A 219 15.62 -3.01 12.96
C LYS A 219 14.62 -1.90 13.28
N ASN A 220 14.80 -0.67 12.78
CA ASN A 220 13.94 0.48 13.09
C ASN A 220 13.24 1.09 11.86
N PHE A 221 13.27 0.41 10.72
CA PHE A 221 12.59 0.89 9.52
C PHE A 221 11.08 0.78 9.68
N TRP A 222 10.34 1.83 9.30
CA TRP A 222 8.89 1.84 9.33
C TRP A 222 8.34 2.41 8.04
N PHE A 223 7.19 1.89 7.62
CA PHE A 223 6.45 2.31 6.43
C PHE A 223 4.99 2.48 6.82
N ARG A 224 4.42 3.65 6.53
CA ARG A 224 3.04 3.98 6.85
C ARG A 224 2.27 4.22 5.57
N ILE A 225 1.07 3.69 5.54
CA ILE A 225 0.07 3.92 4.51
C ILE A 225 -1.03 4.75 5.15
N ASN A 226 -1.30 5.91 4.56
CA ASN A 226 -2.34 6.80 5.05
C ASN A 226 -3.58 6.70 4.17
N LEU A 227 -4.73 6.69 4.83
CA LEU A 227 -6.05 6.70 4.24
C LEU A 227 -6.73 8.04 4.52
N GLU A 228 -7.53 8.48 3.57
CA GLU A 228 -8.48 9.57 3.74
C GLU A 228 -9.89 9.11 3.37
N LEU A 229 -10.88 9.84 3.86
CA LEU A 229 -12.27 9.63 3.52
C LEU A 229 -12.64 10.51 2.32
N ALA A 230 -13.25 9.92 1.30
CA ALA A 230 -13.91 10.67 0.24
C ALA A 230 -15.11 11.43 0.82
N ASP A 231 -15.21 12.72 0.48
CA ASP A 231 -16.29 13.62 0.89
C ASP A 231 -17.68 13.10 0.48
#